data_AF-J3IUW8-F1
#
_entry.id   AF-J3IUW8-F1
#
_cell.length_a   1.000
_cell.length_b   1.000
_cell.length_c   1.000
_cell.angle_alpha   90.00
_cell.angle_beta   90.00
_cell.angle_gamma   90.00
#
_symmetry.space_group_name_H-M   'P 1'
#
loop_
_entity.id
_entity.type
_entity.pdbx_description
1 polymer ?
#
loop_
_entity_poly.entity_id
_entity_poly.type
_entity_poly.pdbx_seq_one_letter_code
_entity_poly.pdbx_strand_id
1 'polypeptide(L)' 'MTARLLYVMDPMCSWCWGFAPVAAALIAQARDAGVPTRLVLGGLRSGGSALDGSTRRYILEHWQAVAE' A
#
# COMPACT_ATOMS: atom_id res chain seq x y z
N MET A 1 16.15 -7.62 -21.98
CA MET A 1 15.26 -6.67 -21.26
C MET A 1 15.45 -6.90 -19.77
N THR A 2 15.57 -5.85 -18.96
CA THR A 2 15.67 -5.98 -17.50
C THR A 2 14.28 -5.84 -16.88
N ALA A 3 13.85 -6.84 -16.12
CA ALA A 3 12.60 -6.80 -15.36
C ALA A 3 12.80 -6.08 -14.02
N ARG A 4 11.73 -5.50 -13.46
CA ARG A 4 11.71 -4.91 -12.12
C ARG A 4 10.32 -5.06 -11.48
N LEU A 5 10.28 -5.23 -10.17
CA LEU A 5 9.04 -5.21 -9.39
C LEU A 5 8.75 -3.77 -8.97
N LEU A 6 7.59 -3.24 -9.36
CA LEU A 6 7.11 -1.93 -8.88
C LEU A 6 6.08 -2.17 -7.79
N TYR A 7 6.37 -1.73 -6.56
CA TYR A 7 5.38 -1.72 -5.49
C TYR A 7 4.84 -0.30 -5.32
N VAL A 8 3.67 -0.05 -5.92
CA VAL A 8 2.95 1.22 -5.80
C VAL A 8 2.07 1.14 -4.56
N MET A 9 2.31 2.02 -3.59
CA MET A 9 1.62 1.97 -2.29
C MET A 9 1.56 3.36 -1.65
N ASP A 10 0.75 3.49 -0.60
CA ASP A 10 0.73 4.69 0.23
C ASP A 10 0.72 4.31 1.72
N PRO A 11 1.52 4.95 2.58
CA PRO A 11 1.52 4.68 4.02
C PRO A 11 0.17 4.90 4.72
N MET A 12 -0.71 5.73 4.13
CA MET A 12 -2.05 6.00 4.67
C MET A 12 -3.12 5.01 4.19
N CYS A 13 -2.78 4.08 3.30
CA CYS A 13 -3.72 3.11 2.73
C CYS A 13 -3.84 1.88 3.64
N SER A 14 -5.04 1.60 4.16
CA SER A 14 -5.29 0.40 4.98
C SER A 14 -5.02 -0.89 4.21
N TRP A 15 -5.42 -0.99 2.95
CA TRP A 15 -5.14 -2.17 2.14
C TRP A 15 -3.65 -2.37 1.90
N CYS A 16 -2.85 -1.31 1.77
CA CYS A 16 -1.39 -1.43 1.70
C CYS A 16 -0.82 -1.95 3.03
N TRP A 17 -1.44 -1.60 4.16
CA TRP A 17 -1.08 -2.17 5.46
C TRP A 17 -1.42 -3.67 5.53
N GLY A 18 -2.63 -4.06 5.17
CA GLY A 18 -3.05 -5.48 5.14
C GLY A 18 -2.22 -6.33 4.17
N PHE A 19 -1.82 -5.75 3.03
CA PHE A 19 -0.99 -6.42 2.04
C PHE A 19 0.51 -6.43 2.39
N ALA A 20 0.95 -5.70 3.42
CA ALA A 20 2.37 -5.55 3.74
C ALA A 20 3.12 -6.88 3.92
N PRO A 21 2.57 -7.92 4.59
CA PRO A 21 3.23 -9.23 4.68
C PRO A 21 3.41 -9.90 3.31
N VAL A 22 2.41 -9.80 2.44
CA VAL A 22 2.47 -10.35 1.07
C VAL A 22 3.47 -9.58 0.21
N ALA A 23 3.45 -8.25 0.29
CA ALA A 23 4.44 -7.41 -0.39
C ALA A 23 5.87 -7.77 0.05
N ALA A 24 6.11 -7.97 1.35
CA ALA A 24 7.42 -8.38 1.86
C ALA A 24 7.86 -9.75 1.28
N ALA A 25 6.94 -10.72 1.21
CA ALA A 25 7.21 -12.02 0.61
C ALA A 25 7.53 -11.91 -0.90
N LEU A 26 6.79 -11.08 -1.65
CA LEU A 26 7.03 -10.85 -3.07
C LEU A 26 8.36 -10.13 -3.32
N ILE A 27 8.73 -9.16 -2.47
CA ILE A 27 10.00 -8.45 -2.55
C ILE A 27 11.17 -9.39 -2.28
N ALA A 28 11.04 -10.30 -1.31
CA ALA A 28 12.03 -11.33 -1.05
C ALA A 28 12.21 -12.26 -2.25
N GLN A 29 11.10 -12.76 -2.83
CA GLN A 29 11.15 -13.61 -4.03
C GLN A 29 11.77 -12.89 -5.23
N ALA A 30 11.43 -11.61 -5.44
CA ALA A 30 12.00 -10.80 -6.51
C ALA A 30 13.52 -10.64 -6.33
N ARG A 31 13.96 -10.34 -5.11
CA ARG A 31 15.40 -10.25 -4.78
C ARG A 31 16.11 -11.56 -5.08
N ASP A 32 15.55 -12.69 -4.67
CA ASP A 32 16.16 -14.02 -4.87
C ASP A 32 16.23 -14.40 -6.36
N ALA A 33 15.31 -13.88 -7.18
CA ALA A 33 15.33 -13.99 -8.63
C ALA A 33 16.20 -12.94 -9.36
N GLY A 34 16.91 -12.07 -8.63
CA GLY A 34 17.71 -10.99 -9.22
C GLY A 34 16.87 -9.86 -9.85
N VAL A 35 15.59 -9.76 -9.50
CA VAL A 35 14.66 -8.73 -9.98
C VAL A 35 14.63 -7.57 -8.97
N PRO A 36 15.16 -6.37 -9.31
CA PRO A 36 15.16 -5.24 -8.41
C PRO A 36 13.73 -4.75 -8.11
N THR A 37 13.49 -4.38 -6.87
CA THR A 37 12.23 -3.75 -6.43
C THR A 37 12.38 -2.24 -6.37
N ARG A 38 11.36 -1.50 -6.82
CA ARG A 38 11.21 -0.07 -6.61
C ARG A 38 9.88 0.25 -5.94
N LEU A 39 9.95 0.94 -4.81
CA LEU A 39 8.79 1.55 -4.16
C LEU A 39 8.37 2.82 -4.91
N VAL A 40 7.07 3.00 -5.07
CA VAL A 40 6.47 4.19 -5.69
C VAL A 40 5.33 4.65 -4.79
N LEU A 41 5.41 5.89 -4.30
CA LEU A 41 4.34 6.47 -3.48
C LEU A 41 3.15 6.83 -4.37
N GLY A 42 1.97 6.30 -4.01
CA GLY A 42 0.72 6.52 -4.74
C GLY A 42 0.10 7.91 -4.51
N GLY A 43 0.37 8.54 -3.35
CA GLY A 43 -0.15 9.87 -3.04
C GLY A 43 -1.65 9.86 -2.73
N LEU A 44 -2.07 8.97 -1.82
CA LEU A 44 -3.48 8.71 -1.52
C LEU A 44 -4.24 9.97 -1.08
N ARG A 45 -3.57 10.86 -0.35
CA ARG A 45 -4.18 12.09 0.13
C ARG A 45 -3.20 13.26 0.05
N SER A 46 -3.55 14.24 -0.77
CA SER A 46 -2.88 15.54 -0.85
C SER A 46 -3.78 16.61 -0.20
N GLY A 47 -3.48 17.03 1.02
CA GLY A 47 -4.20 18.13 1.69
C GLY A 47 -4.33 17.97 3.21
N GLY A 48 -4.42 19.10 3.92
CA GLY A 48 -4.51 19.15 5.38
C GLY A 48 -5.90 19.45 5.96
N SER A 49 -6.93 19.59 5.11
CA SER A 49 -8.29 19.85 5.58
C SER A 49 -8.86 18.66 6.36
N ALA A 50 -9.72 18.94 7.34
CA ALA A 50 -10.40 17.90 8.10
C ALA A 50 -11.25 17.03 7.17
N LEU A 51 -11.29 15.73 7.45
CA LEU A 51 -12.22 14.81 6.78
C LEU A 51 -13.64 15.12 7.24
N ASP A 52 -14.59 15.15 6.29
CA ASP A 52 -16.00 15.14 6.64
C ASP A 52 -16.40 13.80 7.29
N GLY A 53 -17.56 13.80 7.96
CA GLY A 53 -18.02 12.62 8.70
C GLY A 53 -18.28 11.39 7.84
N SER A 54 -18.66 11.57 6.56
CA SER A 54 -18.93 10.46 5.65
C SER A 54 -17.63 9.82 5.16
N THR A 55 -16.66 10.64 4.75
CA THR A 55 -15.33 10.18 4.33
C THR A 55 -14.61 9.47 5.47
N ARG A 56 -14.71 9.99 6.70
CA ARG A 56 -14.14 9.31 7.88
C ARG A 56 -14.75 7.93 8.11
N ARG A 57 -16.07 7.78 8.02
CA ARG A 57 -16.74 6.47 8.21
C ARG A 57 -16.30 5.47 7.13
N TYR A 58 -16.32 5.90 5.87
CA TYR A 58 -15.86 5.10 4.75
C TYR A 58 -14.42 4.58 4.95
N ILE A 59 -13.49 5.44 5.36
CA ILE A 59 -12.10 5.02 5.63
C ILE A 59 -12.05 4.00 6.77
N LEU A 60 -12.81 4.22 7.85
CA LEU A 60 -12.84 3.30 9.01
C LEU A 60 -13.39 1.92 8.65
N GLU A 61 -14.41 1.85 7.80
CA GLU A 61 -14.96 0.57 7.31
C GLU A 61 -13.88 -0.25 6.59
N HIS A 62 -13.04 0.38 5.76
CA HIS A 62 -11.91 -0.31 5.12
C HIS A 62 -10.84 -0.75 6.10
N TRP A 63 -10.63 0.01 7.19
CA TRP A 63 -9.65 -0.37 8.21
C TRP A 63 -10.14 -1.58 9.00
N GLN A 64 -11.44 -1.65 9.31
CA GLN A 64 -12.06 -2.80 9.95
C GLN A 64 -11.99 -4.05 9.06
N ALA A 65 -12.37 -3.93 7.79
CA ALA A 65 -12.33 -5.04 6.84
C ALA A 65 -10.93 -5.62 6.61
N VAL A 66 -9.87 -4.81 6.77
CA VAL A 66 -8.49 -5.28 6.65
C VAL A 66 -7.97 -5.95 7.93
N ALA A 67 -8.56 -5.63 9.09
CA ALA A 67 -8.16 -6.16 10.38
C ALA A 67 -8.83 -7.51 10.74
N GLU A 68 -9.91 -7.85 10.02
CA GLU A 68 -10.59 -9.16 10.08
C GLU A 68 -9.81 -10.23 9.32
#